data_AF-A0A9X4KZR5-F1
#
_entry.id   AF-A0A9X4KZR5-F1
#
_cell.length_a   1.000
_cell.length_b   1.000
_cell.length_c   1.000
_cell.angle_alpha   90.00
_cell.angle_beta   90.00
_cell.angle_gamma   90.00
#
_symmetry.space_group_name_H-M   'P 1'
#
loop_
_entity.id
_entity.type
_entity.pdbx_description
1 polymer ?
#
loop_
_entity_poly.entity_id
_entity_poly.type
_entity_poly.pdbx_seq_one_letter_code
_entity_poly.pdbx_strand_id
1 'polypeptide(L)'
;MQEKQKNSLKSGTNVQSESRTNQKEASRQKPQSSILTGCLGCLGMLVALVLIGIVIVAIVEEKDNDEHKAAVASPVVENSTVNGIEDKVRSSITKAIGDTTNMDEQRVVSLQVNDHSGTVQEGDKIVVASLRGNDNLTAGMIKGGMQMDSIKVFKALFQIPGIEEVALLWQFPTVDDYGNSASTTALKITLTKETAAKINWSGFDKDNFEKVADSYWESPAIREKKSGELN
;
A
#
# COMPACT_ATOMS: atom_id res chain seq x y z
N MET A 1 -58.48 41.83 27.94
CA MET A 1 -59.37 42.06 26.78
C MET A 1 -58.77 41.24 25.64
N GLN A 2 -59.21 39.98 25.47
CA GLN A 2 -60.19 39.52 24.44
C GLN A 2 -59.72 39.82 23.00
N GLU A 3 -59.81 38.97 21.98
CA GLU A 3 -60.15 37.55 21.78
C GLU A 3 -59.94 37.27 20.25
N LYS A 4 -59.61 36.01 19.87
CA LYS A 4 -59.95 35.23 18.65
C LYS A 4 -60.21 35.93 17.28
N GLN A 5 -59.85 35.36 16.12
CA GLN A 5 -60.33 34.09 15.52
C GLN A 5 -59.32 33.60 14.46
N LYS A 6 -58.81 32.36 14.46
CA LYS A 6 -59.37 31.12 13.87
C LYS A 6 -60.08 31.30 12.52
N ASN A 7 -59.50 30.73 11.45
CA ASN A 7 -60.29 30.10 10.41
C ASN A 7 -59.62 28.81 9.90
N SER A 8 -60.43 27.76 9.92
CA SER A 8 -60.18 26.39 9.50
C SER A 8 -61.31 26.08 8.51
N LEU A 9 -61.00 25.55 7.33
CA LEU A 9 -61.96 24.74 6.59
C LEU A 9 -61.28 23.44 6.15
N LYS A 10 -61.75 22.36 6.77
CA LYS A 10 -61.75 20.98 6.26
C LYS A 10 -62.98 20.82 5.34
N SER A 11 -62.88 19.92 4.36
CA SER A 11 -63.85 18.84 4.05
C SER A 11 -63.45 18.24 2.70
N GLY A 12 -62.97 17.00 2.61
CA GLY A 12 -63.78 15.79 2.44
C GLY A 12 -63.67 15.36 0.95
N THR A 13 -63.53 14.12 0.50
CA THR A 13 -64.02 12.81 0.97
C THR A 13 -63.30 11.77 0.08
N ASN A 14 -62.51 10.85 0.65
CA ASN A 14 -62.82 9.43 0.88
C ASN A 14 -63.21 8.61 -0.38
N VAL A 15 -62.31 7.71 -0.81
CA VAL A 15 -62.68 6.42 -1.42
C VAL A 15 -61.68 5.38 -0.90
N GLN A 16 -62.19 4.50 -0.05
CA GLN A 16 -61.55 3.28 0.43
C GLN A 16 -62.57 2.16 0.22
N SER A 17 -62.16 1.05 -0.39
CA SER A 17 -62.59 -0.34 -0.15
C SER A 17 -62.27 -1.17 -1.41
N GLU A 18 -61.30 -2.10 -1.35
CA GLU A 18 -61.52 -3.55 -1.17
C GLU A 18 -61.97 -4.25 -2.47
N SER A 19 -61.60 -5.46 -2.84
CA SER A 19 -60.88 -6.57 -2.21
C SER A 19 -60.73 -7.70 -3.24
N ARG A 20 -59.94 -8.72 -2.86
CA ARG A 20 -59.95 -10.14 -3.29
C ARG A 20 -59.09 -10.56 -4.49
N THR A 21 -58.50 -11.77 -4.56
CA THR A 21 -58.10 -12.85 -3.63
C THR A 21 -57.53 -13.99 -4.52
N ASN A 22 -56.38 -14.54 -4.14
CA ASN A 22 -55.88 -15.92 -4.32
C ASN A 22 -55.43 -16.54 -5.67
N GLN A 23 -54.50 -17.49 -5.44
CA GLN A 23 -54.04 -18.67 -6.20
C GLN A 23 -52.83 -18.43 -7.12
N LYS A 24 -51.78 -19.28 -7.16
CA LYS A 24 -51.56 -20.65 -6.68
C LYS A 24 -50.05 -20.97 -6.73
N GLU A 25 -49.59 -21.89 -5.88
CA GLU A 25 -48.25 -22.50 -5.88
C GLU A 25 -47.90 -23.23 -7.18
N ALA A 26 -46.60 -23.29 -7.52
CA ALA A 26 -45.99 -24.47 -8.14
C ALA A 26 -44.46 -24.45 -7.97
N SER A 27 -43.99 -25.38 -7.15
CA SER A 27 -42.61 -25.86 -7.05
C SER A 27 -42.15 -26.53 -8.35
N ARG A 28 -40.88 -26.35 -8.73
CA ARG A 28 -40.13 -27.33 -9.53
C ARG A 28 -38.65 -27.38 -9.12
N GLN A 29 -38.28 -28.53 -8.57
CA GLN A 29 -36.91 -29.00 -8.43
C GLN A 29 -36.34 -29.46 -9.80
N LYS A 30 -35.00 -29.49 -9.84
CA LYS A 30 -34.04 -29.97 -10.87
C LYS A 30 -34.47 -31.12 -11.80
N PRO A 31 -33.69 -31.29 -12.88
CA PRO A 31 -32.97 -32.56 -13.02
C PRO A 31 -31.45 -32.40 -13.08
N GLN A 32 -30.77 -33.27 -12.31
CA GLN A 32 -29.36 -33.63 -12.47
C GLN A 32 -29.16 -34.43 -13.75
N SER A 33 -28.06 -34.18 -14.45
CA SER A 33 -27.31 -35.16 -15.26
C SER A 33 -25.96 -34.52 -15.57
N SER A 34 -24.81 -35.19 -15.60
CA SER A 34 -24.43 -36.56 -15.27
C SER A 34 -22.91 -36.53 -15.07
N ILE A 35 -22.50 -37.27 -14.04
CA ILE A 35 -21.17 -37.83 -13.78
C ILE A 35 -20.30 -37.99 -15.03
N LEU A 36 -19.10 -37.40 -15.01
CA LEU A 36 -17.92 -38.01 -15.64
C LEU A 36 -16.78 -38.00 -14.62
N THR A 37 -16.53 -39.20 -14.16
CA THR A 37 -15.54 -39.67 -13.22
C THR A 37 -14.14 -39.57 -13.82
N GLY A 38 -13.19 -39.04 -13.04
CA GLY A 38 -11.84 -39.60 -12.91
C GLY A 38 -10.75 -39.20 -13.92
N CYS A 39 -9.75 -38.49 -13.43
CA CYS A 39 -8.40 -39.05 -13.39
C CYS A 39 -7.68 -38.51 -12.14
N LEU A 40 -7.74 -39.33 -11.10
CA LEU A 40 -6.91 -39.23 -9.90
C LEU A 40 -5.52 -39.78 -10.26
N GLY A 41 -4.48 -39.16 -9.73
CA GLY A 41 -3.32 -39.93 -9.27
C GLY A 41 -2.01 -39.67 -10.01
N CYS A 42 -1.22 -38.78 -9.41
CA CYS A 42 0.17 -39.02 -9.06
C CYS A 42 0.73 -40.40 -9.46
N LEU A 43 1.51 -40.45 -10.54
CA LEU A 43 2.59 -41.43 -10.69
C LEU A 43 3.51 -40.95 -11.82
N GLY A 44 4.65 -40.37 -11.45
CA GLY A 44 5.65 -39.90 -12.42
C GLY A 44 6.70 -38.93 -11.86
N MET A 45 6.52 -38.42 -10.64
CA MET A 45 7.56 -37.70 -9.91
C MET A 45 8.43 -38.70 -9.14
N LEU A 46 9.35 -39.41 -9.79
CA LEU A 46 10.42 -40.15 -9.08
C LEU A 46 11.64 -40.64 -9.90
N VAL A 47 11.95 -40.11 -11.09
CA VAL A 47 13.20 -40.48 -11.80
C VAL A 47 13.82 -39.29 -12.53
N ALA A 48 14.42 -38.36 -11.79
CA ALA A 48 15.41 -37.39 -12.34
C ALA A 48 16.31 -36.78 -11.24
N LEU A 49 16.61 -37.53 -10.18
CA LEU A 49 17.57 -37.15 -9.11
C LEU A 49 18.74 -38.13 -9.02
N VAL A 50 19.30 -38.51 -10.17
CA VAL A 50 20.58 -39.21 -10.24
C VAL A 50 21.26 -38.69 -11.50
N LEU A 51 22.32 -37.89 -11.37
CA LEU A 51 23.41 -37.68 -12.35
C LEU A 51 24.25 -36.39 -12.14
N ILE A 52 24.38 -35.85 -10.91
CA ILE A 52 25.50 -34.94 -10.62
C ILE A 52 26.11 -35.31 -9.26
N GLY A 53 26.70 -36.50 -9.20
CA GLY A 53 27.67 -36.88 -8.18
C GLY A 53 29.07 -36.73 -8.75
N ILE A 54 29.57 -35.50 -8.84
CA ILE A 54 30.95 -35.24 -9.25
C ILE A 54 31.86 -35.45 -8.04
N VAL A 55 32.44 -36.65 -8.03
CA VAL A 55 33.83 -36.99 -7.71
C VAL A 55 34.58 -36.02 -6.78
N ILE A 56 34.67 -36.41 -5.50
CA ILE A 56 35.71 -35.92 -4.58
C ILE A 56 37.03 -36.58 -5.01
N VAL A 57 37.90 -35.84 -5.70
CA VAL A 57 39.30 -36.23 -5.90
C VAL A 57 40.09 -35.71 -4.70
N ALA A 58 40.51 -36.63 -3.84
CA ALA A 58 41.56 -36.40 -2.86
C ALA A 58 42.89 -36.22 -3.60
N ILE A 59 43.54 -35.07 -3.40
CA ILE A 59 44.95 -34.87 -3.77
C ILE A 59 45.70 -34.41 -2.52
N VAL A 60 46.78 -35.13 -2.29
CA VAL A 60 47.75 -35.13 -1.19
C VAL A 60 48.50 -33.80 -1.06
N GLU A 61 48.79 -33.40 0.18
CA GLU A 61 49.70 -32.32 0.56
C GLU A 61 51.15 -32.60 0.13
N GLU A 62 51.87 -31.58 -0.37
CA GLU A 62 53.23 -31.30 0.11
C GLU A 62 53.73 -29.86 -0.20
N LYS A 63 54.18 -29.21 0.88
CA LYS A 63 55.29 -28.26 1.08
C LYS A 63 55.37 -26.88 0.40
N ASP A 64 55.29 -25.88 1.30
CA ASP A 64 56.23 -24.77 1.57
C ASP A 64 56.52 -23.71 0.49
N ASN A 65 55.97 -22.50 0.68
CA ASN A 65 56.77 -21.26 0.72
C ASN A 65 55.97 -20.07 1.29
N ASP A 66 56.64 -19.32 2.18
CA ASP A 66 56.18 -18.12 2.87
C ASP A 66 56.01 -16.91 1.94
N GLU A 67 54.85 -16.22 2.01
CA GLU A 67 54.80 -14.76 1.94
C GLU A 67 53.53 -14.21 2.62
N HIS A 68 53.73 -13.34 3.60
CA HIS A 68 52.72 -12.67 4.40
C HIS A 68 51.82 -11.75 3.54
N LYS A 69 50.55 -12.14 3.36
CA LYS A 69 49.47 -11.20 3.06
C LYS A 69 48.29 -11.49 3.97
N ALA A 70 48.21 -10.73 5.05
CA ALA A 70 47.09 -10.73 5.98
C ALA A 70 45.78 -10.43 5.23
N ALA A 71 45.02 -11.48 4.94
CA ALA A 71 43.60 -11.35 4.61
C ALA A 71 42.88 -11.05 5.92
N VAL A 72 42.59 -9.78 6.13
CA VAL A 72 41.69 -9.31 7.19
C VAL A 72 40.33 -9.94 6.92
N ALA A 73 40.00 -11.00 7.67
CA ALA A 73 38.65 -11.48 7.75
C ALA A 73 37.81 -10.37 8.39
N SER A 74 37.08 -9.62 7.58
CA SER A 74 36.03 -8.74 8.08
C SER A 74 35.04 -9.61 8.85
N PRO A 75 34.80 -9.36 10.15
CA PRO A 75 33.71 -10.03 10.84
C PRO A 75 32.40 -9.49 10.25
N VAL A 76 31.73 -10.34 9.46
CA VAL A 76 30.30 -10.21 9.18
C VAL A 76 29.60 -10.48 10.51
N VAL A 77 29.39 -9.41 11.25
CA VAL A 77 28.44 -9.34 12.35
C VAL A 77 27.36 -8.39 11.89
N GLU A 78 26.12 -8.77 12.20
CA GLU A 78 24.93 -7.92 12.30
C GLU A 78 24.00 -7.85 11.08
N ASN A 79 23.05 -8.79 10.98
CA ASN A 79 21.78 -8.54 10.29
C ASN A 79 20.56 -9.31 10.88
N SER A 80 20.58 -9.61 12.18
CA SER A 80 19.49 -10.42 12.79
C SER A 80 18.46 -9.57 13.56
N THR A 81 18.69 -8.28 13.76
CA THR A 81 17.78 -7.34 14.45
C THR A 81 17.00 -6.43 13.51
N VAL A 82 17.42 -6.29 12.24
CA VAL A 82 16.82 -5.38 11.24
C VAL A 82 15.50 -5.92 10.67
N ASN A 83 15.33 -7.24 10.56
CA ASN A 83 14.10 -7.83 10.00
C ASN A 83 12.85 -7.49 10.83
N GLY A 84 12.96 -7.40 12.17
CA GLY A 84 11.78 -7.21 13.03
C GLY A 84 11.11 -5.83 12.88
N ILE A 85 11.90 -4.76 12.73
CA ILE A 85 11.33 -3.41 12.58
C ILE A 85 10.82 -3.19 11.15
N GLU A 86 11.53 -3.69 10.13
CA GLU A 86 11.05 -3.60 8.75
C GLU A 86 9.72 -4.35 8.58
N ASP A 87 9.59 -5.56 9.14
CA ASP A 87 8.36 -6.34 9.11
C ASP A 87 7.20 -5.58 9.80
N LYS A 88 7.48 -4.94 10.94
CA LYS A 88 6.49 -4.12 11.65
C LYS A 88 6.07 -2.90 10.82
N VAL A 89 7.01 -2.20 10.19
CA VAL A 89 6.73 -1.07 9.30
C VAL A 89 5.88 -1.52 8.10
N ARG A 90 6.28 -2.61 7.44
CA ARG A 90 5.55 -3.21 6.32
C ARG A 90 4.12 -3.58 6.72
N SER A 91 3.95 -4.27 7.85
CA SER A 91 2.64 -4.64 8.38
C SER A 91 1.78 -3.43 8.72
N SER A 92 2.36 -2.38 9.31
CA SER A 92 1.64 -1.14 9.59
C SER A 92 1.18 -0.43 8.31
N ILE A 93 2.00 -0.42 7.25
CA ILE A 93 1.60 0.12 5.94
C ILE A 93 0.45 -0.70 5.37
N THR A 94 0.59 -2.02 5.25
CA THR A 94 -0.45 -2.87 4.62
C THR A 94 -1.76 -2.84 5.41
N LYS A 95 -1.70 -2.77 6.74
CA LYS A 95 -2.89 -2.58 7.58
C LYS A 95 -3.55 -1.21 7.37
N ALA A 96 -2.78 -0.17 7.13
CA ALA A 96 -3.29 1.19 6.96
C ALA A 96 -3.98 1.41 5.61
N ILE A 97 -3.45 0.83 4.54
CA ILE A 97 -3.86 1.17 3.16
C ILE A 97 -4.13 -0.03 2.25
N GLY A 98 -3.97 -1.27 2.72
CA GLY A 98 -4.09 -2.49 1.93
C GLY A 98 -2.75 -2.98 1.39
N ASP A 99 -2.70 -4.27 1.06
CA ASP A 99 -1.55 -4.95 0.45
C ASP A 99 -1.48 -4.78 -1.07
N THR A 100 -2.61 -4.55 -1.74
CA THR A 100 -2.69 -4.27 -3.17
C THR A 100 -3.31 -2.91 -3.48
N THR A 101 -3.16 -2.46 -4.73
CA THR A 101 -3.89 -1.33 -5.31
C THR A 101 -5.26 -1.78 -5.85
N ASN A 102 -6.10 -0.84 -6.25
CA ASN A 102 -7.32 -1.12 -7.01
C ASN A 102 -7.07 -1.60 -8.45
N MET A 103 -5.81 -1.79 -8.83
CA MET A 103 -5.36 -2.43 -10.07
C MET A 103 -4.72 -3.80 -9.81
N ASP A 104 -4.92 -4.36 -8.61
CA ASP A 104 -4.36 -5.65 -8.16
C ASP A 104 -2.83 -5.72 -8.12
N GLU A 105 -2.14 -4.57 -8.12
CA GLU A 105 -0.68 -4.52 -7.98
C GLU A 105 -0.24 -4.48 -6.51
N GLN A 106 0.90 -5.09 -6.20
CA GLN A 106 1.48 -5.02 -4.84
C GLN A 106 1.76 -3.58 -4.42
N ARG A 107 1.27 -3.20 -3.24
CA ARG A 107 1.32 -1.82 -2.73
C ARG A 107 2.74 -1.37 -2.43
N VAL A 108 3.52 -2.18 -1.72
CA VAL A 108 4.89 -1.84 -1.33
C VAL A 108 5.85 -2.27 -2.44
N VAL A 109 6.45 -1.30 -3.12
CA VAL A 109 7.47 -1.53 -4.17
C VAL A 109 8.83 -1.78 -3.53
N SER A 110 9.21 -0.91 -2.60
CA SER A 110 10.43 -1.06 -1.81
C SER A 110 10.23 -0.42 -0.44
N LEU A 111 10.96 -0.93 0.54
CA LEU A 111 10.97 -0.43 1.91
C LEU A 111 12.41 -0.45 2.41
N GLN A 112 12.82 0.64 3.02
CA GLN A 112 14.11 0.75 3.70
C GLN A 112 13.88 1.34 5.08
N VAL A 113 14.51 0.75 6.09
CA VAL A 113 14.52 1.26 7.46
C VAL A 113 15.98 1.39 7.87
N ASN A 114 16.46 2.63 7.93
CA ASN A 114 17.87 2.95 8.14
C ASN A 114 18.07 3.68 9.46
N ASP A 115 19.29 3.65 10.00
CA ASP A 115 19.65 4.50 11.14
C ASP A 115 19.62 5.98 10.77
N HIS A 116 19.11 6.80 11.69
CA HIS A 116 19.01 8.24 11.51
C HIS A 116 20.28 8.95 11.97
N SER A 117 21.34 8.95 11.16
CA SER A 117 22.61 9.62 11.52
C SER A 117 22.50 11.14 11.73
N GLY A 118 21.37 11.75 11.36
CA GLY A 118 21.07 13.16 11.60
C GLY A 118 20.47 13.50 12.99
N THR A 119 20.17 12.52 13.86
CA THR A 119 19.68 12.79 15.22
C THR A 119 20.75 12.51 16.28
N VAL A 120 20.53 13.02 17.49
CA VAL A 120 21.45 12.85 18.62
C VAL A 120 21.26 11.49 19.32
N GLN A 121 20.06 10.91 19.21
CA GLN A 121 19.74 9.65 19.89
C GLN A 121 20.09 8.45 19.03
N GLU A 122 20.92 7.57 19.58
CA GLU A 122 21.22 6.29 18.95
C GLU A 122 19.96 5.43 18.85
N GLY A 123 19.81 4.74 17.72
CA GLY A 123 18.68 3.86 17.48
C GLY A 123 17.48 4.52 16.78
N ASP A 124 17.46 5.84 16.62
CA ASP A 124 16.48 6.53 15.77
C ASP A 124 16.56 6.02 14.33
N LYS A 125 15.40 5.98 13.67
CA LYS A 125 15.24 5.38 12.33
C LYS A 125 14.59 6.34 11.35
N ILE A 126 15.03 6.23 10.11
CA ILE A 126 14.40 6.82 8.93
C ILE A 126 13.74 5.70 8.13
N VAL A 127 12.49 5.88 7.76
CA VAL A 127 11.78 5.00 6.83
C VAL A 127 11.70 5.66 5.46
N VAL A 128 12.13 4.94 4.42
CA VAL A 128 11.88 5.33 3.03
C VAL A 128 11.04 4.23 2.37
N ALA A 129 9.79 4.56 2.03
CA ALA A 129 8.85 3.61 1.44
C ALA A 129 8.43 4.06 0.04
N SER A 130 8.68 3.23 -0.96
CA SER A 130 8.12 3.41 -2.30
C SER A 130 6.83 2.62 -2.43
N LEU A 131 5.71 3.31 -2.68
CA LEU A 131 4.37 2.75 -2.62
C LEU A 131 3.63 2.98 -3.95
N ARG A 132 2.89 2.00 -4.46
CA ARG A 132 2.02 2.21 -5.63
C ARG A 132 0.75 2.96 -5.24
N GLY A 133 0.37 3.96 -6.02
CA GLY A 133 -0.92 4.65 -5.88
C GLY A 133 -2.08 3.85 -6.48
N ASN A 134 -3.29 4.12 -6.00
CA ASN A 134 -4.50 3.67 -6.67
C ASN A 134 -4.79 4.53 -7.91
N ASP A 135 -5.35 3.91 -8.94
CA ASP A 135 -5.84 4.63 -10.11
C ASP A 135 -7.19 5.30 -9.83
N ASN A 136 -7.45 6.41 -10.52
CA ASN A 136 -8.67 7.18 -10.39
C ASN A 136 -8.94 7.99 -11.67
N LEU A 137 -10.14 8.56 -11.79
CA LEU A 137 -10.63 9.19 -13.01
C LEU A 137 -9.78 10.37 -13.51
N THR A 138 -9.12 11.09 -12.61
CA THR A 138 -8.31 12.27 -12.95
C THR A 138 -7.00 12.29 -12.18
N ALA A 139 -5.99 12.96 -12.73
CA ALA A 139 -4.69 13.15 -12.06
C ALA A 139 -4.83 13.80 -10.66
N GLY A 140 -5.75 14.77 -10.51
CA GLY A 140 -6.05 15.39 -9.22
C GLY A 140 -6.65 14.41 -8.20
N MET A 141 -7.52 13.50 -8.65
CA MET A 141 -8.07 12.44 -7.78
C MET A 141 -7.02 11.38 -7.43
N ILE A 142 -6.13 11.02 -8.36
CA ILE A 142 -5.00 10.12 -8.11
C ILE A 142 -4.09 10.73 -7.04
N LYS A 143 -3.68 11.99 -7.23
CA LYS A 143 -2.89 12.74 -6.23
C LYS A 143 -3.61 12.81 -4.88
N GLY A 144 -4.89 13.16 -4.89
CA GLY A 144 -5.71 13.23 -3.69
C GLY A 144 -5.76 11.90 -2.95
N GLY A 145 -5.87 10.79 -3.68
CA GLY A 145 -5.79 9.44 -3.13
C GLY A 145 -4.45 9.16 -2.44
N MET A 146 -3.33 9.49 -3.09
CA MET A 146 -1.99 9.32 -2.52
C MET A 146 -1.78 10.17 -1.26
N GLN A 147 -2.25 11.42 -1.24
CA GLN A 147 -2.18 12.27 -0.05
C GLN A 147 -3.05 11.69 1.09
N MET A 148 -4.27 11.25 0.80
CA MET A 148 -5.15 10.62 1.80
C MET A 148 -4.56 9.34 2.39
N ASP A 149 -3.96 8.50 1.57
CA ASP A 149 -3.27 7.30 2.04
C ASP A 149 -2.00 7.66 2.82
N SER A 150 -1.29 8.73 2.45
CA SER A 150 -0.14 9.24 3.21
C SER A 150 -0.53 9.63 4.63
N ILE A 151 -1.68 10.27 4.84
CA ILE A 151 -2.21 10.58 6.19
C ILE A 151 -2.29 9.30 7.02
N LYS A 152 -2.88 8.23 6.47
CA LYS A 152 -3.05 6.96 7.18
C LYS A 152 -1.70 6.32 7.50
N VAL A 153 -0.78 6.31 6.54
CA VAL A 153 0.56 5.72 6.70
C VAL A 153 1.39 6.49 7.72
N PHE A 154 1.47 7.82 7.64
CA PHE A 154 2.22 8.62 8.62
C PHE A 154 1.69 8.41 10.05
N LYS A 155 0.36 8.44 10.24
CA LYS A 155 -0.25 8.15 11.55
C LYS A 155 0.15 6.78 12.08
N ALA A 156 0.19 5.76 11.23
CA ALA A 156 0.54 4.41 11.63
C ALA A 156 2.04 4.25 11.93
N LEU A 157 2.91 4.87 11.14
CA LEU A 157 4.36 4.72 11.28
C LEU A 157 4.92 5.51 12.46
N PHE A 158 4.47 6.74 12.72
CA PHE A 158 4.96 7.51 13.87
C PHE A 158 4.47 6.98 15.22
N GLN A 159 3.58 5.98 15.25
CA GLN A 159 3.26 5.21 16.46
C GLN A 159 4.28 4.11 16.77
N ILE A 160 5.17 3.78 15.83
CA ILE A 160 6.23 2.81 16.04
C ILE A 160 7.38 3.52 16.78
N PRO A 161 7.78 3.04 17.98
CA PRO A 161 8.91 3.63 18.69
C PRO A 161 10.19 3.62 17.86
N GLY A 162 10.97 4.70 17.93
CA GLY A 162 12.23 4.87 17.22
C GLY A 162 12.11 5.37 15.78
N ILE A 163 10.91 5.46 15.19
CA ILE A 163 10.75 6.11 13.87
C ILE A 163 10.70 7.62 14.07
N GLU A 164 11.69 8.33 13.52
CA GLU A 164 11.84 9.78 13.64
C GLU A 164 11.64 10.52 12.31
N GLU A 165 11.81 9.85 11.18
CA GLU A 165 11.50 10.42 9.85
C GLU A 165 10.88 9.36 8.93
N VAL A 166 9.93 9.78 8.11
CA VAL A 166 9.29 8.94 7.09
C VAL A 166 9.23 9.70 5.78
N ALA A 167 9.78 9.11 4.72
CA ALA A 167 9.65 9.56 3.34
C ALA A 167 8.78 8.56 2.54
N LEU A 168 7.68 9.05 1.99
CA LEU A 168 6.78 8.28 1.13
C LEU A 168 6.97 8.69 -0.33
N LEU A 169 7.32 7.74 -1.19
CA LEU A 169 7.52 7.92 -2.62
C LEU A 169 6.42 7.16 -3.38
N TRP A 170 5.38 7.86 -3.77
CA TRP A 170 4.26 7.28 -4.50
C TRP A 170 4.62 7.07 -5.97
N GLN A 171 4.57 5.82 -6.41
CA GLN A 171 4.75 5.39 -7.79
C GLN A 171 3.39 5.33 -8.48
N PHE A 172 3.34 5.79 -9.73
CA PHE A 172 2.18 5.67 -10.57
C PHE A 172 2.59 5.39 -12.02
N PRO A 173 1.88 4.53 -12.76
CA PRO A 173 2.10 4.34 -14.18
C PRO A 173 1.94 5.66 -14.94
N THR A 174 2.96 6.02 -15.72
CA THR A 174 2.92 7.14 -16.65
C THR A 174 3.19 6.61 -18.05
N VAL A 175 2.45 7.14 -19.03
CA VAL A 175 2.60 6.78 -20.44
C VAL A 175 3.39 7.87 -21.16
N ASP A 176 4.43 7.50 -21.90
CA ASP A 176 5.19 8.44 -22.73
C ASP A 176 4.46 8.80 -24.04
N ASP A 177 4.99 9.76 -24.81
CA ASP A 177 4.39 10.20 -26.08
C ASP A 177 4.29 9.08 -27.14
N TYR A 178 5.02 7.98 -26.95
CA TYR A 178 5.03 6.81 -27.82
C TYR A 178 4.10 5.70 -27.33
N GLY A 179 3.42 5.87 -26.19
CA GLY A 179 2.49 4.90 -25.63
C GLY A 179 3.13 3.86 -24.69
N ASN A 180 4.41 4.00 -24.31
CA ASN A 180 5.05 3.09 -23.36
C ASN A 180 4.70 3.49 -21.93
N SER A 181 4.23 2.52 -21.13
CA SER A 181 3.93 2.73 -19.71
C SER A 181 5.11 2.35 -18.82
N ALA A 182 5.49 3.24 -17.91
CA ALA A 182 6.47 2.98 -16.86
C ALA A 182 5.98 3.53 -15.53
N SER A 183 6.19 2.78 -14.44
CA SER A 183 5.88 3.26 -13.09
C SER A 183 6.97 4.25 -12.65
N THR A 184 6.59 5.50 -12.43
CA THR A 184 7.52 6.56 -12.02
C THR A 184 7.02 7.23 -10.74
N THR A 185 7.90 7.90 -10.02
CA THR A 185 7.50 8.59 -8.79
C THR A 185 6.67 9.81 -9.14
N ALA A 186 5.41 9.79 -8.73
CA ALA A 186 4.44 10.84 -8.95
C ALA A 186 4.43 11.85 -7.80
N LEU A 187 4.49 11.38 -6.55
CA LEU A 187 4.41 12.23 -5.37
C LEU A 187 5.44 11.81 -4.33
N LYS A 188 6.10 12.78 -3.70
CA LYS A 188 6.98 12.57 -2.55
C LYS A 188 6.52 13.44 -1.40
N ILE A 189 6.39 12.84 -0.22
CA ILE A 189 6.10 13.54 1.03
C ILE A 189 7.05 13.01 2.10
N THR A 190 7.77 13.90 2.75
CA THR A 190 8.60 13.58 3.91
C THR A 190 8.10 14.32 5.12
N LEU A 191 7.96 13.59 6.23
CA LEU A 191 7.71 14.17 7.55
C LEU A 191 8.76 13.68 8.53
N THR A 192 9.19 14.57 9.41
CA THR A 192 9.79 14.24 10.69
C THR A 192 8.70 13.97 11.73
N LYS A 193 9.03 13.26 12.80
CA LYS A 193 8.14 13.01 13.92
C LYS A 193 7.74 14.31 14.63
N GLU A 194 8.65 15.27 14.69
CA GLU A 194 8.37 16.61 15.25
C GLU A 194 7.27 17.31 14.46
N THR A 195 7.38 17.34 13.13
CA THR A 195 6.36 17.92 12.26
C THR A 195 5.04 17.14 12.34
N ALA A 196 5.10 15.81 12.33
CA ALA A 196 3.94 14.93 12.49
C ALA A 196 3.20 15.13 13.83
N ALA A 197 3.92 15.43 14.91
CA ALA A 197 3.33 15.68 16.23
C ALA A 197 2.55 17.00 16.31
N LYS A 198 2.83 17.97 15.42
CA LYS A 198 2.11 19.25 15.34
C LYS A 198 0.80 19.12 14.56
N ILE A 199 0.60 18.05 13.80
CA ILE A 199 -0.56 17.86 12.93
C ILE A 199 -1.78 17.34 13.72
N ASN A 200 -2.92 18.03 13.62
CA ASN A 200 -4.21 17.51 14.05
C ASN A 200 -4.78 16.54 13.00
N TRP A 201 -4.39 15.27 13.08
CA TRP A 201 -4.75 14.23 12.13
C TRP A 201 -6.25 13.94 11.96
N SER A 202 -7.12 14.38 12.87
CA SER A 202 -8.57 14.15 12.74
C SER A 202 -9.24 15.11 11.76
N GLY A 203 -8.64 16.29 11.56
CA GLY A 203 -9.17 17.33 10.67
C GLY A 203 -8.13 17.84 9.68
N PHE A 204 -7.04 17.08 9.49
CA PHE A 204 -5.98 17.47 8.57
C PHE A 204 -6.47 17.38 7.13
N ASP A 205 -6.43 18.51 6.43
CA ASP A 205 -6.67 18.58 4.99
C ASP A 205 -5.44 18.05 4.24
N LYS A 206 -5.66 17.06 3.39
CA LYS A 206 -4.63 16.41 2.56
C LYS A 206 -3.83 17.40 1.71
N ASP A 207 -4.44 18.51 1.30
CA ASP A 207 -3.80 19.49 0.43
C ASP A 207 -2.83 20.40 1.20
N ASN A 208 -2.86 20.37 2.55
CA ASN A 208 -1.91 21.11 3.36
C ASN A 208 -0.52 20.46 3.43
N PHE A 209 -0.32 19.23 2.94
CA PHE A 209 1.03 18.64 2.87
C PHE A 209 2.02 19.54 2.14
N GLU A 210 1.61 20.22 1.06
CA GLU A 210 2.48 21.15 0.31
C GLU A 210 3.07 22.26 1.19
N LYS A 211 2.37 22.64 2.28
CA LYS A 211 2.77 23.75 3.15
C LYS A 211 3.49 23.30 4.41
N VAL A 212 3.15 22.12 4.94
CA VAL A 212 3.57 21.70 6.27
C VAL A 212 4.59 20.57 6.26
N ALA A 213 4.71 19.83 5.15
CA ALA A 213 5.67 18.75 5.08
C ALA A 213 7.10 19.29 5.08
N ASP A 214 8.02 18.55 5.71
CA ASP A 214 9.45 18.90 5.72
C ASP A 214 10.04 18.84 4.31
N SER A 215 9.49 17.96 3.45
CA SER A 215 9.71 17.99 2.00
C SER A 215 8.46 17.54 1.24
N TYR A 216 8.16 18.25 0.15
CA TYR A 216 7.03 17.95 -0.73
C TYR A 216 7.43 18.12 -2.19
N TRP A 217 7.11 17.14 -3.02
CA TRP A 217 7.37 17.21 -4.47
C TRP A 217 6.31 16.44 -5.25
N GLU A 218 5.81 17.05 -6.32
CA GLU A 218 4.90 16.45 -7.30
C GLU A 218 5.57 16.36 -8.67
N SER A 219 5.38 15.26 -9.39
CA SER A 219 5.80 15.16 -10.79
C SER A 219 4.91 16.05 -11.67
N PRO A 220 5.40 16.49 -12.84
CA PRO A 220 4.58 17.26 -13.78
C PRO A 220 3.30 16.55 -14.22
N ALA A 221 3.31 15.21 -14.26
CA ALA A 221 2.17 14.41 -14.72
C ALA A 221 0.96 14.45 -13.78
N ILE A 222 1.17 14.73 -12.48
CA ILE A 222 0.09 14.81 -11.50
C ILE A 222 -0.17 16.23 -10.99
N ARG A 223 0.62 17.22 -11.43
CA ARG A 223 0.34 18.62 -11.13
C ARG A 223 -0.90 19.07 -11.89
N GLU A 224 -1.90 19.51 -11.16
CA GLU A 224 -3.02 20.20 -11.77
C GLU A 224 -2.51 21.49 -12.42
N LYS A 225 -2.76 21.65 -13.73
CA LYS A 225 -2.54 22.94 -14.38
C LYS A 225 -3.52 23.93 -13.79
N LYS A 226 -3.03 24.97 -13.12
CA LYS A 226 -3.87 26.09 -12.72
C LYS A 226 -4.38 26.75 -14.00
N SER A 227 -5.69 26.85 -14.13
CA SER A 227 -6.37 27.61 -15.18
C SER A 227 -5.81 29.03 -15.22
N GLY A 228 -4.83 29.30 -16.09
CA GLY A 228 -4.17 30.61 -16.19
C GLY A 228 -2.74 30.57 -16.75
N GLU A 229 -2.04 29.44 -16.70
CA GLU A 229 -0.73 29.30 -17.35
C GLU A 229 -0.92 28.87 -18.81
N LEU A 230 -1.13 29.86 -19.69
CA LEU A 230 -0.96 29.69 -21.13
C LEU A 230 0.54 29.81 -21.45
N ASN A 231 1.04 28.82 -22.19
CA ASN A 231 2.40 28.80 -22.75
C ASN A 231 2.68 30.02 -23.62
#